data_AF-A0A3B0T385-F1
#
_entry.id   AF-A0A3B0T385-F1
#
_cell.length_a   1.000
_cell.length_b   1.000
_cell.length_c   1.000
_cell.angle_alpha   90.00
_cell.angle_beta   90.00
_cell.angle_gamma   90.00
#
_symmetry.space_group_name_H-M   'P 1'
#
loop_
_entity.id
_entity.type
_entity.pdbx_description
1 polymer ?
#
loop_
_entity_poly.entity_id
_entity_poly.type
_entity_poly.pdbx_seq_one_letter_code
_entity_poly.pdbx_strand_id
1 'polypeptide(L)'
;AVPRALVNRDTTGVVKLVANEATGELLGAHVLAQGAGDVIQAAVVAMNYHATIDEIAAMFHPYLTMAEALKLAAQTFSKDVADLSCCAS
;
A
#
# COMPACT_ATOMS: atom_id res chain seq x y z
N ALA A 1 1.71 -6.05 9.30
CA ALA A 1 1.71 -4.68 9.88
C ALA A 1 2.73 -3.81 9.14
N VAL A 2 2.55 -2.48 9.08
CA VAL A 2 3.46 -1.58 8.35
C VAL A 2 4.76 -1.35 9.14
N PRO A 3 5.95 -1.66 8.59
CA PRO A 3 7.23 -1.56 9.30
C PRO A 3 7.52 -0.16 9.89
N ARG A 4 7.23 0.91 9.15
CA ARG A 4 7.40 2.29 9.65
C ARG A 4 6.57 2.59 10.90
N ALA A 5 5.33 2.11 10.93
CA ALA A 5 4.43 2.30 12.06
C ALA A 5 4.93 1.54 13.30
N LEU A 6 5.46 0.32 13.10
CA LEU A 6 6.06 -0.48 14.18
C LEU A 6 7.26 0.23 14.83
N VAL A 7 8.20 0.75 14.03
CA VAL A 7 9.36 1.46 14.59
C VAL A 7 8.99 2.80 15.24
N ASN A 8 7.89 3.42 14.81
CA ASN A 8 7.34 4.61 15.46
C ASN A 8 6.59 4.29 16.77
N ARG A 9 6.31 3.01 17.05
CA ARG A 9 5.44 2.56 18.16
C ARG A 9 4.04 3.17 18.13
N ASP A 10 3.57 3.52 16.93
CA ASP A 10 2.22 3.99 16.69
C ASP A 10 1.67 3.27 15.45
N THR A 11 0.83 2.28 15.71
CA THR A 11 0.16 1.47 14.68
C THR A 11 -1.29 1.90 14.47
N THR A 12 -1.69 3.06 15.01
CA THR A 12 -3.05 3.56 14.86
C THR A 12 -3.26 3.99 13.41
N GLY A 13 -4.18 3.33 12.71
CA GLY A 13 -4.46 3.67 11.33
C GLY A 13 -4.89 2.50 10.47
N VAL A 14 -5.13 2.81 9.20
CA VAL A 14 -5.46 1.84 8.15
C VAL A 14 -5.12 2.42 6.77
N VAL A 15 -4.65 1.56 5.87
CA VAL A 15 -4.60 1.82 4.44
C VAL A 15 -5.58 0.87 3.77
N LYS A 16 -6.54 1.42 3.02
CA LYS A 16 -7.56 0.66 2.29
C LYS A 16 -7.46 1.01 0.82
N LEU A 17 -7.31 -0.01 -0.02
CA LEU A 17 -7.37 0.11 -1.47
C LEU A 17 -8.69 -0.48 -1.98
N VAL A 18 -9.21 0.09 -3.06
CA VAL A 18 -10.38 -0.38 -3.79
C VAL A 18 -9.95 -0.60 -5.23
N ALA A 19 -10.15 -1.80 -5.75
CA ALA A 19 -9.76 -2.17 -7.10
C ALA A 19 -10.94 -2.72 -7.89
N ASN A 20 -10.86 -2.60 -9.20
CA ASN A 20 -11.79 -3.24 -10.11
C ASN A 20 -11.57 -4.76 -10.09
N GLU A 21 -12.63 -5.53 -9.88
CA GLU A 21 -12.53 -6.99 -9.80
C GLU A 21 -12.09 -7.65 -11.12
N ALA A 22 -12.54 -7.12 -12.26
CA ALA A 22 -12.26 -7.71 -13.56
C ALA A 22 -10.89 -7.31 -14.13
N THR A 23 -10.46 -6.05 -13.89
CA THR A 23 -9.24 -5.51 -14.48
C THR A 23 -8.08 -5.38 -13.50
N GLY A 24 -8.33 -5.42 -12.20
CA GLY A 24 -7.33 -5.15 -11.17
C GLY A 24 -6.94 -3.68 -11.04
N GLU A 25 -7.54 -2.78 -11.82
CA GLU A 25 -7.24 -1.34 -11.80
C GLU A 25 -7.56 -0.72 -10.43
N LEU A 26 -6.67 0.12 -9.91
CA LEU A 26 -6.90 0.86 -8.67
C LEU A 26 -7.98 1.94 -8.89
N LEU A 27 -9.13 1.78 -8.22
CA LEU A 27 -10.26 2.72 -8.29
C LEU A 27 -10.24 3.76 -7.17
N GLY A 28 -9.56 3.48 -6.05
CA GLY A 28 -9.49 4.42 -4.94
C GLY A 28 -8.61 3.95 -3.79
N ALA A 29 -8.14 4.91 -3.00
CA ALA A 29 -7.35 4.67 -1.79
C ALA A 29 -7.85 5.54 -0.64
N HIS A 30 -7.83 4.99 0.58
CA HIS A 30 -8.11 5.70 1.81
C HIS A 30 -6.95 5.46 2.77
N VAL A 31 -6.42 6.53 3.36
CA VAL A 31 -5.27 6.46 4.27
C VAL A 31 -5.60 7.20 5.56
N LEU A 32 -5.57 6.47 6.67
CA LEU A 32 -5.57 7.00 8.02
C LEU A 32 -4.24 6.58 8.66
N ALA A 33 -3.28 7.49 8.75
CA ALA A 33 -1.97 7.25 9.35
C ALA A 33 -1.24 8.59 9.58
N GLN A 34 -0.18 8.58 10.37
CA GLN A 34 0.78 9.69 10.37
C GLN A 34 1.38 9.86 8.96
N GLY A 35 1.32 11.08 8.40
CA GLY A 35 1.82 11.36 7.04
C GLY A 35 0.86 10.92 5.92
N ALA A 36 -0.42 10.72 6.21
CA ALA A 36 -1.42 10.31 5.21
C ALA A 36 -1.46 11.21 3.96
N GLY A 37 -1.23 12.52 4.10
CA GLY A 37 -1.20 13.46 2.97
C GLY A 37 -0.06 13.21 1.99
N ASP A 38 1.09 12.72 2.45
CA ASP A 38 2.22 12.38 1.58
C ASP A 38 2.02 11.00 0.93
N VAL A 39 1.47 10.04 1.69
CA VAL A 39 1.19 8.69 1.20
C VAL A 39 0.11 8.70 0.13
N ILE A 40 -0.97 9.46 0.32
CA ILE A 40 -2.09 9.49 -0.62
C ILE A 40 -1.67 10.04 -1.99
N GLN A 41 -0.66 10.90 -2.05
CA GLN A 41 -0.14 11.43 -3.31
C GLN A 41 0.41 10.31 -4.22
N ALA A 42 1.06 9.29 -3.66
CA ALA A 42 1.53 8.15 -4.44
C ALA A 42 0.35 7.34 -5.02
N ALA A 43 -0.74 7.18 -4.28
CA ALA A 43 -1.96 6.55 -4.77
C ALA A 43 -2.65 7.38 -5.87
N VAL A 44 -2.67 8.71 -5.73
CA VAL A 44 -3.18 9.63 -6.77
C VAL A 44 -2.40 9.46 -8.07
N VAL A 45 -1.07 9.39 -8.00
CA VAL A 45 -0.23 9.15 -9.19
C VAL A 45 -0.53 7.77 -9.80
N ALA A 46 -0.62 6.71 -8.98
CA ALA A 46 -0.95 5.37 -9.48
C ALA A 46 -2.31 5.35 -10.20
N MET A 47 -3.34 5.99 -9.63
CA MET A 47 -4.67 6.11 -10.26
C MET A 47 -4.64 6.91 -11.56
N ASN A 48 -3.85 7.99 -11.63
CA ASN A 48 -3.71 8.79 -12.84
C ASN A 48 -3.10 7.99 -14.01
N TYR A 49 -2.32 6.95 -13.72
CA TYR A 49 -1.76 6.04 -14.72
C TYR A 49 -2.58 4.76 -14.89
N HIS A 50 -3.78 4.67 -14.31
CA HIS A 50 -4.63 3.47 -14.35
C HIS A 50 -3.91 2.20 -13.88
N ALA A 51 -2.99 2.35 -12.91
CA ALA A 51 -2.18 1.24 -12.42
C ALA A 51 -3.06 0.17 -11.75
N THR A 52 -2.69 -1.08 -11.98
CA THR A 52 -3.30 -2.24 -11.33
C THR A 52 -2.72 -2.48 -9.94
N ILE A 53 -3.45 -3.21 -9.10
CA ILE A 53 -2.97 -3.66 -7.79
C ILE A 53 -1.67 -4.47 -7.91
N ASP A 54 -1.56 -5.33 -8.92
CA ASP A 54 -0.37 -6.14 -9.14
C ASP A 54 0.86 -5.30 -9.50
N GLU A 55 0.69 -4.25 -10.31
CA GLU A 55 1.76 -3.30 -10.62
C GLU A 55 2.21 -2.53 -9.38
N ILE A 56 1.28 -2.12 -8.51
CA ILE A 56 1.58 -1.45 -7.23
C ILE A 56 2.33 -2.40 -6.29
N ALA A 57 1.88 -3.66 -6.19
CA ALA A 57 2.51 -4.69 -5.38
C ALA A 57 3.94 -5.04 -5.86
N ALA A 58 4.16 -5.05 -7.18
CA ALA A 58 5.46 -5.32 -7.79
C ALA A 58 6.44 -4.14 -7.69
N MET A 59 5.94 -2.91 -7.48
CA MET A 59 6.77 -1.71 -7.44
C MET A 59 7.67 -1.65 -6.21
N PHE A 60 8.92 -1.21 -6.40
CA PHE A 60 9.82 -0.96 -5.29
C PHE A 60 9.37 0.23 -4.44
N HIS A 61 9.18 -0.03 -3.14
CA HIS A 61 8.92 0.98 -2.14
C HIS A 61 10.10 1.00 -1.17
N PRO A 62 10.63 2.18 -0.79
CA PRO A 62 11.67 2.26 0.21
C PRO A 62 11.17 1.68 1.55
N TYR A 63 11.92 0.74 2.10
CA TYR A 63 11.62 0.09 3.37
C TYR A 63 11.56 1.13 4.52
N LEU A 64 10.68 0.90 5.50
CA LEU A 64 10.45 1.82 6.63
C LEU A 64 9.96 3.21 6.20
N THR A 65 9.16 3.29 5.12
CA THR A 65 8.38 4.49 4.80
C THR A 65 6.89 4.22 5.00
N MET A 66 6.09 5.27 5.24
CA MET A 66 4.64 5.08 5.28
C MET A 66 4.07 4.79 3.89
N ALA A 67 4.77 5.19 2.81
CA ALA A 67 4.38 4.84 1.44
C ALA A 67 4.43 3.33 1.18
N GLU A 68 5.32 2.58 1.85
CA GLU A 68 5.37 1.12 1.79
C GLU A 68 4.03 0.46 2.20
N ALA A 69 3.20 1.15 2.99
CA ALA A 69 1.87 0.66 3.34
C ALA A 69 0.97 0.43 2.11
N LEU A 70 1.17 1.19 1.02
CA LEU A 70 0.43 0.97 -0.24
C LEU A 70 0.82 -0.37 -0.88
N LYS A 71 2.12 -0.69 -0.95
CA LYS A 71 2.61 -1.99 -1.43
C LYS A 71 2.04 -3.14 -0.61
N LEU A 72 2.14 -3.05 0.72
CA LEU A 72 1.67 -4.13 1.60
C LEU A 72 0.15 -4.31 1.48
N ALA A 73 -0.62 -3.21 1.39
CA ALA A 73 -2.06 -3.29 1.17
C ALA A 73 -2.40 -3.89 -0.20
N ALA A 74 -1.63 -3.57 -1.25
CA ALA A 74 -1.81 -4.17 -2.58
C ALA A 74 -1.54 -5.69 -2.56
N GLN A 75 -0.50 -6.13 -1.84
CA GLN A 75 -0.17 -7.56 -1.72
C GLN A 75 -1.25 -8.39 -1.01
N THR A 76 -2.06 -7.77 -0.12
CA THR A 76 -3.16 -8.47 0.55
C THR A 76 -4.27 -8.96 -0.39
N PHE A 77 -4.32 -8.49 -1.64
CA PHE A 77 -5.28 -8.99 -2.63
C PHE A 77 -4.98 -10.43 -3.06
N SER A 78 -3.73 -10.90 -2.94
CA SER A 78 -3.33 -12.24 -3.40
C SER A 78 -2.66 -13.10 -2.33
N LYS A 79 -2.09 -12.51 -1.28
CA LYS A 79 -1.32 -13.22 -0.24
C LYS A 79 -1.58 -12.66 1.15
N ASP A 80 -1.44 -13.48 2.18
CA ASP A 80 -1.38 -12.97 3.56
C ASP A 80 -0.02 -12.32 3.81
N VAL A 81 -0.03 -11.07 4.27
CA VAL A 81 1.18 -10.31 4.60
C VAL A 81 1.94 -10.93 5.78
N ALA A 82 1.29 -11.70 6.65
CA ALA A 82 1.94 -12.42 7.73
C ALA A 82 2.92 -13.50 7.25
N ASP A 83 2.71 -14.03 6.04
CA ASP A 83 3.54 -15.09 5.44
C ASP A 83 4.69 -14.53 4.59
N LEU A 84 4.73 -13.21 4.38
CA LEU A 84 5.73 -12.55 3.54
C LEU A 84 7.05 -12.31 4.30
N SER A 85 8.17 -12.60 3.66
CA SER A 85 9.47 -12.11 4.13
C SER A 85 9.57 -10.59 3.97
N CYS A 86 10.53 -9.97 4.68
CA CYS A 86 10.78 -8.53 4.61
C CYS A 86 10.94 -8.06 3.15
N CYS A 87 10.18 -7.03 2.75
CA CYS A 87 10.17 -6.45 1.41
C CYS A 87 9.82 -7.41 0.25
N ALA A 88 9.22 -8.58 0.51
CA ALA A 88 8.82 -9.50 -0.55
C ALA A 88 8.00 -8.79 -1.62
N SER A 89 8.10 -9.26 -2.87
CA SER A 89 7.28 -8.80 -4.00
C SER A 89 6.27 -9.87 -4.37
#